data_AF-A0A1F5Z4M4-F1
#
_entry.id   AF-A0A1F5Z4M4-F1
#
_cell.length_a   1.000
_cell.length_b   1.000
_cell.length_c   1.000
_cell.angle_alpha   90.00
_cell.angle_beta   90.00
_cell.angle_gamma   90.00
#
_symmetry.space_group_name_H-M   'P 1'
#
loop_
_entity.id
_entity.type
_entity.pdbx_description
1 polymer ?
#
loop_
_entity_poly.entity_id
_entity_poly.type
_entity_poly.pdbx_seq_one_letter_code
_entity_poly.pdbx_strand_id
1 'polypeptide(L)'
;MLKNKLALVFLFLTFFIIVSEQSKVYAVVKTITPSGNIVATVGTLGPGDQLIFEDGVYKQTFVISGLNGTAANPIIIKARNDGRAIIDGEAIENYTANPNSPCPGRKGFLLQNSSYVVLEGFYFRNHNGWGCNTGSVNGTRDGVSVGNSHNIIVRRVSERSTISGANTNGFKVEKNSVNVLLEDVASYGNNRNGFVVNSSSQITIRRCFNYFEEFNNTDKSDQNTNFYSNLELHIGDVPNSIVENCVGFVKKGAVLKNLGGSLGNAVHGYLMGSANDRAFGLISKDATDAPYHFAGASSSLYENSIAINSNSGTGANRDGGGNAYNKFTWVNETKTAPSMDTYNGAISYQNVLISGSNGLRAYLRYPSTATTANVSWETTIYGDGAYLMPGSPQGATVIYRYQDGILTNVPLWPWPMEERIVFEAGISVTWATNGGLWKTLNGVYTNGPVKFGISDLRQLLLQLGTASNIFEYNNLVVNY
;
A
#
# COMPACT_ATOMS: atom_id res chain seq x y z
N MET A 1 -31.78 13.95 63.97
CA MET A 1 -30.50 14.11 63.23
C MET A 1 -30.16 12.96 62.28
N LEU A 2 -30.58 11.70 62.53
CA LEU A 2 -30.23 10.56 61.67
C LEU A 2 -30.93 10.56 60.29
N LYS A 3 -32.18 11.05 60.19
CA LYS A 3 -32.94 11.13 58.93
C LYS A 3 -32.34 12.09 57.89
N ASN A 4 -31.71 13.19 58.33
CA ASN A 4 -31.13 14.19 57.42
C ASN A 4 -29.77 13.74 56.85
N LYS A 5 -29.03 12.87 57.55
CA LYS A 5 -27.76 12.31 57.05
C LYS A 5 -27.99 11.25 55.97
N LEU A 6 -29.07 10.47 56.07
CA LEU A 6 -29.41 9.45 55.06
C LEU A 6 -29.85 10.06 53.73
N ALA A 7 -30.59 11.18 53.77
CA ALA A 7 -31.00 11.93 52.58
C ALA A 7 -29.80 12.55 51.85
N LEU A 8 -28.80 13.05 52.59
CA LEU A 8 -27.59 13.65 52.01
C LEU A 8 -26.69 12.60 51.34
N VAL A 9 -26.58 11.41 51.93
CA VAL A 9 -25.83 10.28 51.33
C VAL A 9 -26.51 9.75 50.08
N PHE A 10 -27.85 9.67 50.07
CA PHE A 10 -28.59 9.29 48.86
C PHE A 10 -28.41 10.29 47.74
N LEU A 11 -28.44 11.60 48.03
CA LEU A 11 -28.26 12.66 47.03
C LEU A 11 -26.84 12.67 46.45
N PHE A 12 -25.82 12.40 47.26
CA PHE A 12 -24.44 12.27 46.79
C PHE A 12 -24.22 11.01 45.95
N LEU A 13 -24.87 9.88 46.29
CA LEU A 13 -24.78 8.64 45.50
C LEU A 13 -25.46 8.79 44.13
N THR A 14 -26.64 9.41 44.06
CA THR A 14 -27.31 9.68 42.77
C THR A 14 -26.54 10.69 41.94
N PHE A 15 -25.92 11.72 42.53
CA PHE A 15 -25.07 12.65 41.79
C PHE A 15 -23.80 11.96 41.26
N PHE A 16 -23.20 11.03 42.02
CA PHE A 16 -22.06 10.23 41.53
C PHE A 16 -22.46 9.26 40.41
N ILE A 17 -23.65 8.64 40.48
CA ILE A 17 -24.14 7.73 39.44
C ILE A 17 -24.47 8.51 38.16
N ILE A 18 -25.08 9.69 38.26
CA ILE A 18 -25.41 10.55 37.11
C ILE A 18 -24.15 11.16 36.49
N VAL A 19 -23.09 11.44 37.27
CA VAL A 19 -21.80 11.90 36.74
C VAL A 19 -20.94 10.73 36.22
N SER A 20 -21.15 9.49 36.71
CA SER A 20 -20.46 8.29 36.21
C SER A 20 -21.13 7.65 35.00
N GLU A 21 -22.41 7.94 34.74
CA GLU A 21 -22.97 7.83 33.40
C GLU A 21 -22.42 8.96 32.53
N GLN A 22 -21.12 8.89 32.21
CA GLN A 22 -20.71 9.38 30.90
C GLN A 22 -21.66 8.72 29.91
N SER A 23 -22.51 9.55 29.30
CA SER A 23 -23.43 9.20 28.23
C SER A 23 -22.83 8.05 27.44
N LYS A 24 -23.39 6.84 27.57
CA LYS A 24 -23.12 5.77 26.63
C LYS A 24 -23.61 6.30 25.29
N VAL A 25 -22.71 6.93 24.53
CA VAL A 25 -22.99 7.28 23.14
C VAL A 25 -23.07 5.93 22.45
N TYR A 26 -24.30 5.45 22.25
CA TYR A 26 -24.54 4.22 21.52
C TYR A 26 -23.99 4.42 20.10
N ALA A 27 -23.05 3.56 19.70
CA ALA A 27 -22.55 3.52 18.34
C ALA A 27 -23.73 3.50 17.35
N VAL A 28 -23.89 4.55 16.56
CA VAL A 28 -24.93 4.60 15.54
C VAL A 28 -24.38 3.97 14.28
N VAL A 29 -25.09 2.98 13.74
CA VAL A 29 -24.81 2.42 12.41
C VAL A 29 -25.69 3.14 11.40
N LYS A 30 -25.06 3.92 10.52
CA LYS A 30 -25.70 4.62 9.40
C LYS A 30 -25.39 3.88 8.11
N THR A 31 -26.30 3.99 7.15
CA THR A 31 -26.10 3.48 5.79
C THR A 31 -26.21 4.64 4.80
N ILE A 32 -25.49 4.55 3.69
CA ILE A 32 -25.57 5.50 2.58
C ILE A 32 -25.64 4.74 1.26
N THR A 33 -26.52 5.19 0.36
CA THR A 33 -26.64 4.67 -1.01
C THR A 33 -25.91 5.60 -1.99
N PRO A 34 -25.67 5.18 -3.24
CA PRO A 34 -25.04 6.02 -4.26
C PRO A 34 -25.67 7.41 -4.47
N SER A 35 -26.97 7.55 -4.19
CA SER A 35 -27.70 8.83 -4.28
C SER A 35 -27.62 9.70 -3.02
N GLY A 36 -27.11 9.17 -1.91
CA GLY A 36 -27.01 9.87 -0.64
C GLY A 36 -25.83 10.85 -0.59
N ASN A 37 -25.93 11.93 0.19
CA ASN A 37 -24.88 12.93 0.29
C ASN A 37 -23.75 12.46 1.23
N ILE A 38 -22.57 12.16 0.67
CA ILE A 38 -21.43 11.61 1.42
C ILE A 38 -20.98 12.59 2.52
N VAL A 39 -20.66 13.83 2.14
CA VAL A 39 -20.08 14.83 3.05
C VAL A 39 -21.04 15.16 4.19
N ALA A 40 -22.33 15.34 3.88
CA ALA A 40 -23.34 15.61 4.90
C ALA A 40 -23.48 14.45 5.88
N THR A 41 -23.48 13.20 5.39
CA THR A 41 -23.63 12.02 6.24
C THR A 41 -22.41 11.84 7.15
N VAL A 42 -21.20 11.96 6.59
CA VAL A 42 -19.95 11.88 7.35
C VAL A 42 -19.87 12.96 8.43
N GLY A 43 -20.34 14.19 8.13
CA GLY A 43 -20.36 15.30 9.09
C GLY A 43 -21.26 15.07 10.32
N THR A 44 -22.07 14.01 10.34
CA THR A 44 -22.91 13.64 11.49
C THR A 44 -22.32 12.52 12.35
N LEU A 45 -21.16 11.98 12.00
CA LEU A 45 -20.54 10.86 12.72
C LEU A 45 -19.80 11.37 13.96
N GLY A 46 -19.95 10.65 15.07
CA GLY A 46 -19.18 10.83 16.31
C GLY A 46 -18.44 9.57 16.75
N PRO A 47 -17.63 9.62 17.82
CA PRO A 47 -16.87 8.47 18.32
C PRO A 47 -17.71 7.20 18.46
N GLY A 48 -17.27 6.10 17.84
CA GLY A 48 -17.93 4.80 17.87
C GLY A 48 -18.94 4.56 16.73
N ASP A 49 -19.35 5.61 16.01
CA ASP A 49 -20.29 5.48 14.91
C ASP A 49 -19.69 4.68 13.74
N GLN A 50 -20.59 4.04 12.99
CA GLN A 50 -20.27 3.36 11.75
C GLN A 50 -21.07 3.93 10.59
N LEU A 51 -20.42 4.12 9.44
CA LEU A 51 -21.08 4.44 8.17
C LEU A 51 -20.79 3.33 7.16
N ILE A 52 -21.86 2.66 6.73
CA ILE A 52 -21.82 1.58 5.75
C ILE A 52 -22.26 2.12 4.39
N PHE A 53 -21.40 2.03 3.40
CA PHE A 53 -21.72 2.33 2.00
C PHE A 53 -22.33 1.11 1.34
N GLU A 54 -23.54 1.25 0.82
CA GLU A 54 -24.17 0.24 -0.03
C GLU A 54 -23.40 0.07 -1.35
N ASP A 55 -23.59 -1.08 -1.99
CA ASP A 55 -22.99 -1.38 -3.28
C ASP A 55 -23.45 -0.37 -4.34
N GLY A 56 -22.51 0.07 -5.18
CA GLY A 56 -22.78 0.94 -6.31
C GLY A 56 -21.69 1.97 -6.56
N VAL A 57 -21.96 2.82 -7.54
CA VAL A 57 -21.02 3.86 -8.01
C VAL A 57 -21.44 5.21 -7.46
N TYR A 58 -20.60 5.75 -6.58
CA TYR A 58 -20.74 7.06 -5.97
C TYR A 58 -19.99 8.09 -6.82
N LYS A 59 -20.74 9.04 -7.38
CA LYS A 59 -20.23 10.08 -8.29
C LYS A 59 -19.84 11.39 -7.58
N GLN A 60 -19.69 11.32 -6.26
CA GLN A 60 -19.47 12.48 -5.39
C GLN A 60 -18.05 12.48 -4.84
N THR A 61 -17.53 13.65 -4.49
CA THR A 61 -16.26 13.77 -3.77
C THR A 61 -16.37 13.16 -2.36
N PHE A 62 -15.38 12.37 -1.96
CA PHE A 62 -15.31 11.83 -0.61
C PHE A 62 -14.25 12.58 0.22
N VAL A 63 -14.66 13.71 0.80
CA VAL A 63 -13.78 14.58 1.59
C VAL A 63 -14.24 14.61 3.04
N ILE A 64 -13.30 14.39 3.95
CA ILE A 64 -13.45 14.39 5.40
C ILE A 64 -12.48 15.40 5.98
N SER A 65 -12.98 16.30 6.84
CA SER A 65 -12.15 17.18 7.65
C SER A 65 -12.71 17.31 9.06
N GLY A 66 -11.86 17.24 10.08
CA GLY A 66 -12.28 17.45 11.47
C GLY A 66 -13.03 16.28 12.10
N LEU A 67 -12.94 15.07 11.54
CA LEU A 67 -13.64 13.90 12.03
C LEU A 67 -12.79 13.15 13.06
N ASN A 68 -13.25 13.09 14.30
CA ASN A 68 -12.43 12.60 15.41
C ASN A 68 -13.19 11.56 16.23
N GLY A 69 -12.71 10.31 16.15
CA GLY A 69 -13.07 9.25 17.09
C GLY A 69 -12.22 9.30 18.36
N THR A 70 -12.16 8.19 19.07
CA THR A 70 -11.26 7.99 20.21
C THR A 70 -10.61 6.62 20.12
N ALA A 71 -9.54 6.38 20.88
CA ALA A 71 -8.90 5.06 20.94
C ALA A 71 -9.88 3.93 21.35
N ALA A 72 -10.82 4.22 22.27
CA ALA A 72 -11.83 3.26 22.70
C ALA A 72 -12.99 3.14 21.71
N ASN A 73 -13.33 4.22 21.01
CA ASN A 73 -14.48 4.33 20.12
C ASN A 73 -14.05 5.00 18.80
N PRO A 74 -13.36 4.28 17.89
CA PRO A 74 -13.00 4.81 16.58
C PRO A 74 -14.26 4.96 15.71
N ILE A 75 -14.17 5.81 14.68
CA ILE A 75 -15.22 5.95 13.67
C ILE A 75 -14.90 4.99 12.53
N ILE A 76 -15.87 4.17 12.13
CA ILE A 76 -15.68 3.16 11.08
C ILE A 76 -16.47 3.55 9.84
N ILE A 77 -15.79 3.77 8.72
CA ILE A 77 -16.42 4.02 7.43
C ILE A 77 -16.04 2.88 6.50
N LYS A 78 -17.02 2.09 6.06
CA LYS A 78 -16.76 0.86 5.30
C LYS A 78 -17.73 0.63 4.16
N ALA A 79 -17.28 -0.06 3.12
CA ALA A 79 -18.18 -0.68 2.16
C ALA A 79 -18.96 -1.83 2.81
N ARG A 80 -20.21 -2.05 2.38
CA ARG A 80 -21.01 -3.20 2.78
C ARG A 80 -20.35 -4.49 2.29
N ASN A 81 -20.06 -4.53 0.99
CA ASN A 81 -19.32 -5.62 0.36
C ASN A 81 -17.99 -5.08 -0.15
N ASP A 82 -16.92 -5.84 0.11
CA ASP A 82 -15.57 -5.47 -0.28
C ASP A 82 -15.48 -5.14 -1.77
N GLY A 83 -15.12 -3.89 -2.08
CA GLY A 83 -14.95 -3.38 -3.44
C GLY A 83 -16.18 -3.01 -4.21
N ARG A 84 -17.34 -3.12 -3.58
CA ARG A 84 -18.60 -2.83 -4.24
C ARG A 84 -19.08 -1.40 -4.03
N ALA A 85 -18.53 -0.68 -3.05
CA ALA A 85 -18.66 0.78 -2.96
C ALA A 85 -17.56 1.46 -3.77
N ILE A 86 -17.90 1.87 -4.99
CA ILE A 86 -16.97 2.46 -5.96
C ILE A 86 -17.10 3.97 -5.90
N ILE A 87 -16.03 4.68 -5.55
CA ILE A 87 -15.97 6.14 -5.66
C ILE A 87 -15.37 6.49 -7.01
N ASP A 88 -16.16 7.12 -7.86
CA ASP A 88 -15.81 7.40 -9.26
C ASP A 88 -15.64 8.91 -9.47
N GLY A 89 -14.39 9.32 -9.67
CA GLY A 89 -14.02 10.73 -9.86
C GLY A 89 -14.34 11.30 -11.25
N GLU A 90 -14.80 10.48 -12.20
CA GLU A 90 -15.12 10.90 -13.57
C GLU A 90 -16.28 11.91 -13.59
N ALA A 91 -17.29 11.68 -12.76
CA ALA A 91 -18.55 12.41 -12.75
C ALA A 91 -18.55 13.71 -11.95
N ILE A 92 -17.39 14.16 -11.44
CA ILE A 92 -17.24 15.53 -10.91
C ILE A 92 -17.12 16.49 -12.11
N GLU A 93 -18.16 16.51 -12.93
CA GLU A 93 -18.35 17.48 -14.01
C GLU A 93 -18.63 18.85 -13.38
N ASN A 94 -17.99 19.89 -13.91
CA ASN A 94 -18.27 21.31 -13.61
C ASN A 94 -17.68 21.91 -12.32
N TYR A 95 -16.39 21.71 -12.04
CA TYR A 95 -15.65 22.75 -11.31
C TYR A 95 -14.99 23.70 -12.31
N THR A 96 -15.60 24.86 -12.55
CA THR A 96 -14.93 25.97 -13.25
C THR A 96 -13.73 26.38 -12.41
N ALA A 97 -12.53 26.16 -12.95
CA ALA A 97 -11.28 26.56 -12.33
C ALA A 97 -11.35 28.05 -11.93
N ASN A 98 -11.41 28.33 -10.63
CA ASN A 98 -11.07 29.66 -10.15
C ASN A 98 -9.54 29.75 -10.17
N PRO A 99 -8.94 30.63 -11.00
CA PRO A 99 -7.49 30.77 -11.07
C PRO A 99 -6.85 31.26 -9.75
N ASN A 100 -7.65 31.75 -8.81
CA ASN A 100 -7.22 32.28 -7.52
C ASN A 100 -7.66 31.44 -6.31
N SER A 101 -8.30 30.28 -6.51
CA SER A 101 -8.56 29.34 -5.41
C SER A 101 -7.49 28.25 -5.41
N PRO A 102 -7.01 27.81 -4.22
CA PRO A 102 -6.22 26.60 -4.12
C PRO A 102 -7.06 25.47 -4.72
N CYS A 103 -6.63 24.98 -5.90
CA CYS A 103 -7.35 24.00 -6.71
C CYS A 103 -7.70 22.81 -5.80
N PRO A 104 -8.97 22.59 -5.41
CA PRO A 104 -9.32 21.35 -4.75
C PRO A 104 -9.32 20.31 -5.87
N GLY A 105 -8.14 19.75 -6.19
CA GLY A 105 -8.01 18.71 -7.20
C GLY A 105 -9.05 17.62 -6.93
N ARG A 106 -9.59 16.99 -7.97
CA ARG A 106 -10.52 15.87 -7.79
C ARG A 106 -9.74 14.72 -7.14
N LYS A 107 -9.88 14.57 -5.83
CA LYS A 107 -9.32 13.46 -5.07
C LYS A 107 -10.38 12.36 -4.97
N GLY A 108 -9.96 11.10 -5.01
CA GLY A 108 -10.88 9.98 -4.74
C GLY A 108 -11.37 10.06 -3.30
N PHE A 109 -10.42 10.01 -2.35
CA PHE A 109 -10.64 10.22 -0.92
C PHE A 109 -9.65 11.23 -0.35
N LEU A 110 -10.14 12.16 0.46
CA LEU A 110 -9.32 13.08 1.23
C LEU A 110 -9.78 13.07 2.68
N LEU A 111 -8.88 12.71 3.60
CA LEU A 111 -9.09 12.85 5.04
C LEU A 111 -8.04 13.80 5.62
N GLN A 112 -8.52 14.84 6.31
CA GLN A 112 -7.67 15.87 6.91
C GLN A 112 -8.08 16.21 8.34
N ASN A 113 -7.14 16.66 9.17
CA ASN A 113 -7.41 17.17 10.52
C ASN A 113 -8.29 16.21 11.35
N SER A 114 -8.06 14.91 11.22
CA SER A 114 -8.94 13.86 11.72
C SER A 114 -8.16 12.84 12.55
N SER A 115 -8.86 12.10 13.40
CA SER A 115 -8.22 11.08 14.23
C SER A 115 -9.11 9.89 14.53
N TYR A 116 -8.50 8.71 14.73
CA TYR A 116 -9.21 7.47 15.06
C TYR A 116 -10.32 7.11 14.07
N VAL A 117 -9.99 7.17 12.78
CA VAL A 117 -10.90 6.83 11.67
C VAL A 117 -10.39 5.59 10.94
N VAL A 118 -11.30 4.67 10.65
CA VAL A 118 -11.05 3.47 9.83
C VAL A 118 -11.79 3.63 8.50
N LEU A 119 -11.06 3.50 7.39
CA LEU A 119 -11.59 3.38 6.03
C LEU A 119 -11.38 1.95 5.53
N GLU A 120 -12.45 1.27 5.11
CA GLU A 120 -12.39 -0.14 4.73
C GLU A 120 -13.17 -0.51 3.47
N GLY A 121 -12.53 -1.28 2.58
CA GLY A 121 -13.24 -2.04 1.54
C GLY A 121 -13.66 -1.24 0.30
N PHE A 122 -13.13 -0.03 0.10
CA PHE A 122 -13.50 0.84 -1.04
C PHE A 122 -12.69 0.55 -2.30
N TYR A 123 -13.26 0.91 -3.44
CA TYR A 123 -12.53 1.04 -4.72
C TYR A 123 -12.62 2.48 -5.21
N PHE A 124 -11.48 3.15 -5.38
CA PHE A 124 -11.38 4.48 -5.95
C PHE A 124 -10.91 4.42 -7.41
N ARG A 125 -11.61 5.09 -8.32
CA ARG A 125 -11.17 5.14 -9.72
C ARG A 125 -11.44 6.48 -10.36
N ASN A 126 -10.77 6.72 -11.48
CA ASN A 126 -10.96 7.92 -12.30
C ASN A 126 -10.79 9.22 -11.51
N HIS A 127 -9.92 9.25 -10.49
CA HIS A 127 -9.53 10.51 -9.84
C HIS A 127 -8.81 11.39 -10.87
N ASN A 128 -9.50 12.43 -11.35
CA ASN A 128 -9.02 13.26 -12.47
C ASN A 128 -8.63 14.68 -12.06
N GLY A 129 -7.38 15.05 -12.23
CA GLY A 129 -6.94 16.43 -11.99
C GLY A 129 -6.74 17.30 -13.23
N TRP A 130 -7.39 17.08 -14.38
CA TRP A 130 -7.21 17.98 -15.52
C TRP A 130 -8.06 19.25 -15.35
N GLY A 131 -7.41 20.39 -15.14
CA GLY A 131 -8.10 21.70 -15.02
C GLY A 131 -7.36 22.85 -14.33
N CYS A 132 -6.23 22.63 -13.66
CA CYS A 132 -5.45 23.76 -13.10
C CYS A 132 -4.45 24.23 -14.18
N ASN A 133 -4.89 25.16 -15.03
CA ASN A 133 -4.07 25.73 -16.10
C ASN A 133 -2.91 26.57 -15.50
N THR A 134 -1.69 26.28 -15.92
CA THR A 134 -0.51 27.16 -15.95
C THR A 134 -0.11 27.90 -14.67
N GLY A 135 0.90 27.37 -13.97
CA GLY A 135 1.83 28.18 -13.16
C GLY A 135 1.93 27.87 -11.66
N SER A 136 1.03 27.06 -11.10
CA SER A 136 1.12 26.63 -9.69
C SER A 136 1.36 25.12 -9.59
N VAL A 137 2.63 24.76 -9.39
CA VAL A 137 3.18 23.39 -9.27
C VAL A 137 2.74 22.62 -8.01
N ASN A 138 1.72 23.06 -7.26
CA ASN A 138 1.51 22.59 -5.87
C ASN A 138 0.21 21.82 -5.57
N GLY A 139 -0.57 21.40 -6.57
CA GLY A 139 -1.75 20.53 -6.35
C GLY A 139 -1.44 19.05 -6.62
N THR A 140 -1.40 18.19 -5.59
CA THR A 140 -1.28 16.73 -5.81
C THR A 140 -2.61 16.09 -6.18
N ARG A 141 -2.58 15.14 -7.12
CA ARG A 141 -3.74 14.40 -7.62
C ARG A 141 -3.72 13.01 -7.00
N ASP A 142 -4.45 12.81 -5.91
CA ASP A 142 -4.32 11.61 -5.07
C ASP A 142 -5.58 10.73 -5.14
N GLY A 143 -5.42 9.42 -5.30
CA GLY A 143 -6.50 8.45 -5.18
C GLY A 143 -7.06 8.45 -3.75
N VAL A 144 -6.19 8.21 -2.78
CA VAL A 144 -6.48 8.22 -1.34
C VAL A 144 -5.45 9.08 -0.62
N SER A 145 -5.90 10.09 0.13
CA SER A 145 -5.01 11.04 0.81
C SER A 145 -5.37 11.21 2.29
N VAL A 146 -4.37 11.11 3.17
CA VAL A 146 -4.44 11.39 4.61
C VAL A 146 -3.49 12.54 4.93
N GLY A 147 -3.99 13.62 5.51
CA GLY A 147 -3.19 14.80 5.84
C GLY A 147 -3.44 15.32 7.26
N ASN A 148 -2.39 15.72 7.98
CA ASN A 148 -2.51 16.32 9.32
C ASN A 148 -3.46 15.53 10.25
N SER A 149 -3.28 14.21 10.29
CA SER A 149 -4.20 13.29 10.95
C SER A 149 -3.44 12.21 11.70
N HIS A 150 -4.04 11.60 12.72
CA HIS A 150 -3.38 10.54 13.49
C HIS A 150 -4.28 9.37 13.87
N ASN A 151 -3.69 8.19 14.10
CA ASN A 151 -4.44 6.95 14.39
C ASN A 151 -5.45 6.63 13.28
N ILE A 152 -5.00 6.64 12.03
CA ILE A 152 -5.84 6.36 10.86
C ILE A 152 -5.55 4.95 10.35
N ILE A 153 -6.60 4.20 10.01
CA ILE A 153 -6.47 2.89 9.37
C ILE A 153 -7.15 2.97 8.01
N VAL A 154 -6.40 2.65 6.95
CA VAL A 154 -6.94 2.41 5.60
C VAL A 154 -6.64 0.97 5.26
N ARG A 155 -7.69 0.16 5.06
CA ARG A 155 -7.50 -1.27 4.79
C ARG A 155 -8.43 -1.84 3.74
N ARG A 156 -7.95 -2.82 2.96
CA ARG A 156 -8.73 -3.42 1.86
C ARG A 156 -9.27 -2.39 0.87
N VAL A 157 -8.50 -1.32 0.67
CA VAL A 157 -8.81 -0.23 -0.25
C VAL A 157 -7.94 -0.36 -1.48
N SER A 158 -8.54 -0.16 -2.65
CA SER A 158 -7.81 -0.13 -3.91
C SER A 158 -8.08 1.16 -4.68
N GLU A 159 -7.13 1.55 -5.53
CA GLU A 159 -7.30 2.66 -6.43
C GLU A 159 -6.74 2.40 -7.84
N ARG A 160 -7.41 2.98 -8.84
CA ARG A 160 -6.96 3.00 -10.24
C ARG A 160 -6.81 4.40 -10.78
N SER A 161 -5.59 4.75 -11.19
CA SER A 161 -5.35 5.95 -11.99
C SER A 161 -5.38 5.66 -13.48
N THR A 162 -6.08 6.52 -14.21
CA THR A 162 -6.15 6.51 -15.68
C THR A 162 -5.38 7.68 -16.31
N ILE A 163 -4.66 8.48 -15.52
CA ILE A 163 -4.05 9.74 -15.96
C ILE A 163 -2.54 9.69 -15.83
N SER A 164 -1.86 10.23 -16.85
CA SER A 164 -0.42 10.42 -16.89
C SER A 164 -0.04 11.90 -17.07
N GLY A 165 1.20 12.26 -16.71
CA GLY A 165 1.77 13.59 -16.98
C GLY A 165 1.59 14.65 -15.88
N ALA A 166 1.22 14.27 -14.66
CA ALA A 166 1.17 15.19 -13.50
C ALA A 166 1.62 14.48 -12.21
N ASN A 167 1.80 15.24 -11.11
CA ASN A 167 2.09 14.71 -9.77
C ASN A 167 0.90 13.93 -9.20
N THR A 168 0.71 12.70 -9.69
CA THR A 168 -0.40 11.78 -9.41
C THR A 168 0.05 10.67 -8.45
N ASN A 169 -0.69 10.47 -7.37
CA ASN A 169 -0.35 9.45 -6.38
C ASN A 169 -1.54 8.53 -6.14
N GLY A 170 -1.30 7.23 -5.95
CA GLY A 170 -2.34 6.30 -5.54
C GLY A 170 -2.76 6.57 -4.10
N PHE A 171 -1.84 6.32 -3.17
CA PHE A 171 -2.00 6.60 -1.75
C PHE A 171 -1.02 7.68 -1.31
N LYS A 172 -1.49 8.66 -0.53
CA LYS A 172 -0.64 9.73 0.01
C LYS A 172 -0.90 9.94 1.50
N VAL A 173 0.16 9.92 2.31
CA VAL A 173 0.14 10.35 3.70
C VAL A 173 1.03 11.58 3.85
N GLU A 174 0.52 12.67 4.40
CA GLU A 174 1.26 13.94 4.42
C GLU A 174 0.95 14.84 5.63
N LYS A 175 1.63 16.00 5.69
CA LYS A 175 1.29 17.14 6.56
C LYS A 175 1.29 16.79 8.05
N ASN A 176 2.37 16.24 8.56
CA ASN A 176 2.57 15.83 9.95
C ASN A 176 1.58 14.77 10.43
N SER A 177 1.21 13.83 9.55
CA SER A 177 0.36 12.71 9.97
C SER A 177 1.16 11.70 10.81
N VAL A 178 0.53 11.08 11.80
CA VAL A 178 1.21 10.18 12.74
C VAL A 178 0.41 8.90 12.97
N ASN A 179 1.06 7.74 13.03
CA ASN A 179 0.37 6.47 13.32
C ASN A 179 -0.76 6.18 12.31
N VAL A 180 -0.38 6.07 11.04
CA VAL A 180 -1.28 5.70 9.94
C VAL A 180 -0.91 4.30 9.47
N LEU A 181 -1.91 3.43 9.37
CA LEU A 181 -1.79 2.09 8.82
C LEU A 181 -2.44 2.04 7.43
N LEU A 182 -1.65 1.71 6.42
CA LEU A 182 -2.11 1.27 5.10
C LEU A 182 -1.93 -0.25 5.03
N GLU A 183 -3.02 -1.01 5.00
CA GLU A 183 -2.97 -2.48 5.10
C GLU A 183 -3.82 -3.17 4.04
N ASP A 184 -3.27 -4.16 3.33
CA ASP A 184 -4.02 -4.88 2.30
C ASP A 184 -4.60 -3.92 1.25
N VAL A 185 -3.80 -2.94 0.81
CA VAL A 185 -4.21 -1.93 -0.17
C VAL A 185 -3.51 -2.10 -1.51
N ALA A 186 -4.15 -1.67 -2.59
CA ALA A 186 -3.62 -1.85 -3.95
C ALA A 186 -3.70 -0.56 -4.79
N SER A 187 -2.59 -0.20 -5.41
CA SER A 187 -2.48 0.90 -6.37
C SER A 187 -2.22 0.33 -7.76
N TYR A 188 -2.95 0.81 -8.76
CA TYR A 188 -2.73 0.37 -10.14
C TYR A 188 -2.99 1.46 -11.19
N GLY A 189 -2.40 1.23 -12.37
CA GLY A 189 -2.54 2.10 -13.53
C GLY A 189 -1.37 3.06 -13.67
N ASN A 190 -1.67 4.33 -13.93
CA ASN A 190 -0.71 5.28 -14.51
C ASN A 190 -0.25 6.36 -13.51
N ASN A 191 -0.38 6.12 -12.20
CA ASN A 191 0.10 7.05 -11.19
C ASN A 191 1.60 7.31 -11.37
N ARG A 192 2.03 8.55 -11.11
CA ARG A 192 3.44 8.84 -10.88
C ARG A 192 3.94 8.00 -9.71
N ASN A 193 3.21 7.95 -8.60
CA ASN A 193 3.60 7.15 -7.45
C ASN A 193 2.46 6.27 -6.97
N GLY A 194 2.71 5.00 -6.71
CA GLY A 194 1.67 4.13 -6.13
C GLY A 194 1.33 4.52 -4.70
N PHE A 195 2.37 4.80 -3.91
CA PHE A 195 2.26 5.26 -2.53
C PHE A 195 3.24 6.40 -2.33
N VAL A 196 2.90 7.35 -1.45
CA VAL A 196 3.71 8.50 -1.02
C VAL A 196 3.48 8.77 0.45
N VAL A 197 4.56 8.98 1.20
CA VAL A 197 4.50 9.55 2.55
C VAL A 197 5.31 10.85 2.54
N ASN A 198 4.98 11.87 3.33
CA ASN A 198 5.78 13.10 3.39
C ASN A 198 5.61 13.77 4.75
N SER A 199 6.71 14.18 5.39
CA SER A 199 6.71 14.97 6.63
C SER A 199 5.70 14.42 7.64
N SER A 200 5.85 13.18 8.06
CA SER A 200 4.87 12.39 8.85
C SER A 200 5.64 11.49 9.82
N SER A 201 5.07 10.57 10.59
CA SER A 201 5.88 9.59 11.35
C SER A 201 5.07 8.39 11.79
N GLN A 202 5.73 7.29 12.18
CA GLN A 202 5.05 6.07 12.64
C GLN A 202 4.06 5.52 11.60
N ILE A 203 4.46 5.48 10.34
CA ILE A 203 3.60 5.01 9.26
C ILE A 203 3.85 3.51 9.06
N THR A 204 2.79 2.73 8.97
CA THR A 204 2.88 1.31 8.66
C THR A 204 2.24 1.05 7.29
N ILE A 205 3.02 0.54 6.35
CA ILE A 205 2.55 0.08 5.04
C ILE A 205 2.73 -1.44 5.00
N ARG A 206 1.63 -2.19 4.94
CA ARG A 206 1.63 -3.64 5.11
C ARG A 206 0.83 -4.34 4.02
N ARG A 207 1.40 -5.39 3.42
CA ARG A 207 0.69 -6.23 2.42
C ARG A 207 0.07 -5.39 1.30
N CYS A 208 0.85 -4.42 0.83
CA CYS A 208 0.44 -3.49 -0.20
C CYS A 208 0.93 -3.96 -1.57
N PHE A 209 0.13 -3.70 -2.59
CA PHE A 209 0.46 -4.05 -3.97
C PHE A 209 0.47 -2.81 -4.85
N ASN A 210 1.50 -2.66 -5.67
CA ASN A 210 1.59 -1.63 -6.69
C ASN A 210 1.73 -2.30 -8.07
N TYR A 211 0.90 -1.92 -9.03
CA TYR A 211 1.04 -2.33 -10.41
C TYR A 211 1.08 -1.14 -11.36
N PHE A 212 2.28 -0.86 -11.87
CA PHE A 212 2.51 0.23 -12.80
C PHE A 212 2.30 -0.23 -14.24
N GLU A 213 1.36 0.41 -14.95
CA GLU A 213 1.00 0.02 -16.31
C GLU A 213 1.74 0.82 -17.38
N GLU A 214 1.69 2.15 -17.28
CA GLU A 214 2.41 3.08 -18.17
C GLU A 214 2.41 4.50 -17.60
N PHE A 215 3.33 5.34 -18.06
CA PHE A 215 3.26 6.78 -17.82
C PHE A 215 3.67 7.55 -19.06
N ASN A 216 2.76 8.39 -19.54
CA ASN A 216 3.00 9.29 -20.67
C ASN A 216 3.01 10.74 -20.18
N ASN A 217 4.19 11.38 -20.17
CA ASN A 217 4.25 12.81 -19.95
C ASN A 217 4.02 13.55 -21.28
N THR A 218 2.82 14.10 -21.45
CA THR A 218 2.51 14.99 -22.59
C THR A 218 2.86 16.44 -22.32
N ASP A 219 3.14 16.83 -21.07
CA ASP A 219 3.52 18.19 -20.68
C ASP A 219 5.02 18.39 -20.89
N LYS A 220 5.36 19.12 -21.96
CA LYS A 220 6.74 19.37 -22.39
C LYS A 220 7.52 20.33 -21.49
N SER A 221 6.85 21.06 -20.59
CA SER A 221 7.51 22.00 -19.66
C SER A 221 8.25 21.31 -18.51
N ASP A 222 7.90 20.05 -18.21
CA ASP A 222 8.39 19.34 -17.03
C ASP A 222 9.48 18.30 -17.36
N GLN A 223 9.94 18.24 -18.60
CA GLN A 223 10.91 17.25 -19.10
C GLN A 223 12.31 17.33 -18.46
N ASN A 224 12.52 18.28 -17.55
CA ASN A 224 13.77 18.47 -16.82
C ASN A 224 13.74 17.90 -15.38
N THR A 225 12.68 17.22 -14.97
CA THR A 225 12.61 16.57 -13.65
C THR A 225 12.58 15.06 -13.80
N ASN A 226 13.42 14.36 -13.03
CA ASN A 226 13.46 12.90 -12.98
C ASN A 226 12.14 12.41 -12.33
N PHE A 227 11.18 11.95 -13.13
CA PHE A 227 9.98 11.32 -12.61
C PHE A 227 10.25 9.84 -12.37
N TYR A 228 10.08 9.41 -11.13
CA TYR A 228 10.21 8.02 -10.74
C TYR A 228 8.81 7.43 -10.56
N SER A 229 8.58 6.23 -11.10
CA SER A 229 7.32 5.49 -10.99
C SER A 229 7.39 4.46 -9.86
N ASN A 230 7.46 4.92 -8.61
CA ASN A 230 7.81 4.03 -7.51
C ASN A 230 6.57 3.62 -6.68
N LEU A 231 6.71 2.53 -5.92
CA LEU A 231 6.28 2.55 -4.52
C LEU A 231 7.16 3.63 -3.84
N GLU A 232 6.87 4.91 -4.12
CA GLU A 232 7.63 6.03 -3.56
C GLU A 232 7.23 6.16 -2.10
N LEU A 233 7.76 5.31 -1.24
CA LEU A 233 7.98 5.71 0.14
C LEU A 233 9.00 6.86 0.12
N HIS A 234 8.56 8.03 -0.32
CA HIS A 234 9.16 9.28 0.07
C HIS A 234 8.98 9.28 1.60
N ILE A 235 10.08 9.26 2.32
CA ILE A 235 10.08 9.33 3.78
C ILE A 235 11.02 10.49 4.06
N GLY A 236 10.57 11.67 3.64
CA GLY A 236 11.20 12.93 3.99
C GLY A 236 10.70 13.31 5.36
N ASP A 237 11.57 13.26 6.37
CA ASP A 237 11.22 13.47 7.78
C ASP A 237 10.13 12.50 8.30
N VAL A 238 10.24 11.18 8.05
CA VAL A 238 9.22 10.18 8.47
C VAL A 238 9.74 9.06 9.38
N PRO A 239 10.32 9.41 10.54
CA PRO A 239 11.00 8.43 11.38
C PRO A 239 10.05 7.39 12.00
N ASN A 240 10.64 6.25 12.34
CA ASN A 240 9.99 5.13 13.03
C ASN A 240 8.86 4.47 12.22
N SER A 241 9.01 4.38 10.90
CA SER A 241 8.01 3.78 10.01
C SER A 241 8.35 2.33 9.65
N ILE A 242 7.32 1.55 9.29
CA ILE A 242 7.43 0.13 8.93
C ILE A 242 6.83 -0.10 7.54
N VAL A 243 7.57 -0.79 6.68
CA VAL A 243 7.11 -1.23 5.36
C VAL A 243 7.29 -2.73 5.25
N GLU A 244 6.21 -3.49 5.19
CA GLU A 244 6.33 -4.95 5.27
C GLU A 244 5.42 -5.72 4.32
N ASN A 245 5.94 -6.82 3.78
CA ASN A 245 5.25 -7.69 2.83
C ASN A 245 4.71 -6.93 1.62
N CYS A 246 5.44 -5.99 1.03
CA CYS A 246 4.93 -5.17 -0.07
C CYS A 246 5.47 -5.67 -1.42
N VAL A 247 4.61 -5.61 -2.44
CA VAL A 247 4.89 -6.13 -3.78
C VAL A 247 4.71 -5.01 -4.82
N GLY A 248 5.71 -4.80 -5.67
CA GLY A 248 5.67 -3.83 -6.76
C GLY A 248 5.98 -4.49 -8.10
N PHE A 249 5.02 -4.45 -9.03
CA PHE A 249 5.15 -4.98 -10.38
C PHE A 249 5.10 -3.85 -11.42
N VAL A 250 5.90 -3.99 -12.47
CA VAL A 250 5.79 -3.18 -13.68
C VAL A 250 5.24 -4.04 -14.81
N LYS A 251 4.25 -3.52 -15.53
CA LYS A 251 3.74 -4.16 -16.74
C LYS A 251 4.88 -4.35 -17.74
N LYS A 252 5.08 -5.58 -18.20
CA LYS A 252 6.11 -5.88 -19.20
C LYS A 252 5.92 -5.02 -20.45
N GLY A 253 6.98 -4.31 -20.85
CA GLY A 253 6.93 -3.38 -21.99
C GLY A 253 6.28 -2.04 -21.68
N ALA A 254 5.99 -1.72 -20.41
CA ALA A 254 5.67 -0.37 -19.99
C ALA A 254 6.75 0.61 -20.48
N VAL A 255 6.32 1.76 -21.00
CA VAL A 255 7.21 2.78 -21.57
C VAL A 255 7.05 4.06 -20.76
N LEU A 256 8.16 4.69 -20.37
CA LEU A 256 8.16 6.14 -20.11
C LEU A 256 8.30 6.85 -21.44
N LYS A 257 7.26 7.54 -21.86
CA LYS A 257 7.31 8.36 -23.07
C LYS A 257 7.70 9.79 -22.66
N ASN A 258 8.69 10.35 -23.36
CA ASN A 258 9.11 11.76 -23.30
C ASN A 258 9.80 12.23 -21.99
N LEU A 259 10.61 11.39 -21.36
CA LEU A 259 11.46 11.77 -20.23
C LEU A 259 12.91 11.30 -20.46
N GLY A 260 13.89 12.17 -20.20
CA GLY A 260 15.31 11.81 -20.16
C GLY A 260 15.74 11.12 -18.86
N GLY A 261 14.80 10.48 -18.15
CA GLY A 261 14.97 9.93 -16.79
C GLY A 261 14.83 8.41 -16.72
N SER A 262 15.29 7.84 -15.60
CA SER A 262 15.27 6.40 -15.34
C SER A 262 13.99 5.93 -14.65
N LEU A 263 13.66 4.66 -14.88
CA LEU A 263 12.34 4.07 -14.76
C LEU A 263 12.22 3.23 -13.47
N GLY A 264 12.37 3.85 -12.29
CA GLY A 264 12.46 3.12 -11.02
C GLY A 264 11.16 2.39 -10.71
N ASN A 265 11.22 1.10 -10.34
CA ASN A 265 10.18 0.48 -9.54
C ASN A 265 10.82 0.18 -8.19
N ALA A 266 11.16 1.27 -7.51
CA ALA A 266 11.68 1.16 -6.17
C ALA A 266 10.53 0.69 -5.29
N VAL A 267 10.64 -0.52 -4.73
CA VAL A 267 9.76 -1.03 -3.66
C VAL A 267 10.08 -0.32 -2.33
N HIS A 268 10.98 0.66 -2.37
CA HIS A 268 11.27 1.60 -1.31
C HIS A 268 11.87 2.88 -1.89
N GLY A 269 11.20 4.03 -1.68
CA GLY A 269 11.56 5.33 -2.24
C GLY A 269 12.54 6.14 -1.37
N TYR A 270 12.84 7.36 -1.84
CA TYR A 270 13.79 8.33 -1.30
C TYR A 270 13.52 8.64 0.19
N LEU A 271 14.45 8.30 1.10
CA LEU A 271 14.31 8.41 2.56
C LEU A 271 15.07 9.60 3.16
N MET A 272 15.01 10.76 2.50
CA MET A 272 15.87 11.88 2.87
C MET A 272 15.55 12.42 4.28
N GLY A 273 16.47 12.26 5.24
CA GLY A 273 16.32 12.81 6.58
C GLY A 273 15.51 11.95 7.54
N SER A 274 15.19 10.70 7.18
CA SER A 274 14.50 9.77 8.09
C SER A 274 15.44 8.95 8.96
N ALA A 275 14.91 8.39 10.06
CA ALA A 275 15.66 7.55 10.98
C ALA A 275 14.81 6.44 11.60
N ASN A 276 15.46 5.32 11.92
CA ASN A 276 14.87 4.16 12.59
C ASN A 276 13.72 3.50 11.81
N ASP A 277 13.77 3.57 10.49
CA ASP A 277 12.79 2.91 9.64
C ASP A 277 13.10 1.43 9.50
N ARG A 278 12.06 0.67 9.19
CA ARG A 278 12.15 -0.77 9.02
C ARG A 278 11.45 -1.24 7.76
N ALA A 279 12.11 -2.06 6.96
CA ALA A 279 11.46 -2.71 5.83
C ALA A 279 11.73 -4.21 5.74
N PHE A 280 10.68 -4.98 5.46
CA PHE A 280 10.71 -6.44 5.51
C PHE A 280 9.94 -7.07 4.37
N GLY A 281 10.49 -8.10 3.72
CA GLY A 281 9.70 -8.89 2.77
C GLY A 281 9.28 -8.12 1.52
N LEU A 282 10.14 -7.23 1.00
CA LEU A 282 9.83 -6.40 -0.16
C LEU A 282 10.11 -7.14 -1.45
N ILE A 283 9.17 -7.14 -2.40
CA ILE A 283 9.28 -7.86 -3.67
C ILE A 283 9.12 -6.90 -4.84
N SER A 284 10.15 -6.76 -5.67
CA SER A 284 10.11 -6.00 -6.92
C SER A 284 10.18 -6.94 -8.12
N LYS A 285 9.32 -6.75 -9.12
CA LYS A 285 9.33 -7.53 -10.36
C LYS A 285 9.30 -6.64 -11.59
N ASP A 286 10.15 -6.98 -12.55
CA ASP A 286 10.26 -6.33 -13.85
C ASP A 286 10.55 -4.82 -13.74
N ALA A 287 11.21 -4.41 -12.64
CA ALA A 287 11.54 -3.02 -12.39
C ALA A 287 12.45 -2.50 -13.49
N THR A 288 12.14 -1.34 -14.04
CA THR A 288 12.86 -0.82 -15.21
C THR A 288 14.07 0.07 -14.83
N ASP A 289 14.33 0.23 -13.53
CA ASP A 289 15.46 0.88 -12.86
C ASP A 289 15.40 0.52 -11.35
N ALA A 290 16.22 1.16 -10.50
CA ALA A 290 16.46 0.89 -9.08
C ALA A 290 15.28 0.25 -8.32
N PRO A 291 15.28 -1.08 -8.09
CA PRO A 291 14.20 -1.76 -7.37
C PRO A 291 14.18 -1.42 -5.88
N TYR A 292 15.27 -0.85 -5.37
CA TYR A 292 15.43 -0.39 -3.99
C TYR A 292 16.22 0.90 -3.96
N HIS A 293 15.59 2.01 -3.56
CA HIS A 293 16.25 3.30 -3.47
C HIS A 293 16.12 3.88 -2.06
N PHE A 294 16.95 3.37 -1.15
CA PHE A 294 17.14 3.92 0.18
C PHE A 294 18.19 5.03 0.07
N ALA A 295 17.79 6.28 0.31
CA ALA A 295 18.67 7.45 0.23
C ALA A 295 18.40 8.37 1.41
N GLY A 296 19.42 8.73 2.19
CA GLY A 296 19.33 9.71 3.26
C GLY A 296 18.73 9.23 4.59
N ALA A 297 18.40 7.94 4.73
CA ALA A 297 17.98 7.35 6.00
C ALA A 297 19.18 7.09 6.93
N SER A 298 18.95 7.09 8.23
CA SER A 298 19.94 6.69 9.24
C SER A 298 19.36 5.64 10.21
N SER A 299 20.24 4.80 10.78
CA SER A 299 19.87 3.79 11.80
C SER A 299 18.69 2.88 11.41
N SER A 300 18.50 2.62 10.12
CA SER A 300 17.35 1.87 9.60
C SER A 300 17.70 0.41 9.31
N LEU A 301 16.71 -0.48 9.39
CA LEU A 301 16.86 -1.92 9.19
C LEU A 301 16.03 -2.39 8.00
N TYR A 302 16.70 -2.96 7.01
CA TYR A 302 16.06 -3.56 5.85
C TYR A 302 16.40 -5.03 5.78
N GLU A 303 15.40 -5.86 5.56
CA GLU A 303 15.58 -7.30 5.62
C GLU A 303 14.70 -8.05 4.63
N ASN A 304 15.24 -9.17 4.15
CA ASN A 304 14.48 -10.22 3.49
C ASN A 304 13.74 -9.73 2.23
N SER A 305 14.45 -9.11 1.31
CA SER A 305 13.85 -8.43 0.14
C SER A 305 14.46 -8.91 -1.16
N ILE A 306 13.65 -9.01 -2.22
CA ILE A 306 14.05 -9.56 -3.51
C ILE A 306 13.60 -8.74 -4.72
N ALA A 307 14.54 -8.49 -5.63
CA ALA A 307 14.30 -7.96 -6.96
C ALA A 307 14.42 -9.08 -8.01
N ILE A 308 13.45 -9.13 -8.92
CA ILE A 308 13.33 -10.15 -9.98
C ILE A 308 13.22 -9.43 -11.32
N ASN A 309 14.06 -9.81 -12.28
CA ASN A 309 14.04 -9.31 -13.66
C ASN A 309 14.16 -7.77 -13.76
N SER A 310 14.95 -7.14 -12.90
CA SER A 310 15.06 -5.68 -12.95
C SER A 310 16.11 -5.23 -13.98
N ASN A 311 15.88 -4.07 -14.59
CA ASN A 311 16.79 -3.50 -15.56
C ASN A 311 18.02 -2.95 -14.85
N SER A 312 17.87 -2.16 -13.79
CA SER A 312 19.03 -1.64 -13.06
C SER A 312 19.01 -2.19 -11.64
N GLY A 313 20.10 -2.83 -11.24
CA GLY A 313 20.21 -3.40 -9.91
C GLY A 313 20.50 -2.37 -8.83
N THR A 314 20.68 -1.07 -9.17
CA THR A 314 21.22 -0.05 -8.24
C THR A 314 20.57 -0.19 -6.86
N GLY A 315 21.41 -0.54 -5.88
CA GLY A 315 21.05 -0.65 -4.49
C GLY A 315 21.07 0.71 -3.81
N ALA A 316 20.93 0.71 -2.49
CA ALA A 316 20.95 1.88 -1.62
C ALA A 316 22.04 2.87 -2.03
N ASN A 317 21.64 3.96 -2.65
CA ASN A 317 22.52 4.98 -3.18
C ASN A 317 22.32 6.23 -2.33
N ARG A 318 23.38 6.71 -1.68
CA ARG A 318 23.38 7.92 -0.82
C ARG A 318 22.68 7.76 0.53
N ASP A 319 22.88 6.62 1.17
CA ASP A 319 22.44 6.41 2.54
C ASP A 319 23.23 7.25 3.56
N GLY A 320 22.52 7.66 4.62
CA GLY A 320 23.12 8.20 5.84
C GLY A 320 23.71 7.07 6.71
N GLY A 321 24.43 7.44 7.77
CA GLY A 321 25.14 6.47 8.61
C GLY A 321 24.24 5.55 9.45
N GLY A 322 24.62 4.28 9.58
CA GLY A 322 24.04 3.33 10.53
C GLY A 322 22.99 2.36 9.99
N ASN A 323 22.78 2.28 8.67
CA ASN A 323 21.78 1.38 8.08
C ASN A 323 22.28 -0.08 8.00
N ALA A 324 21.36 -1.03 8.14
CA ALA A 324 21.62 -2.46 8.04
C ALA A 324 20.71 -3.12 7.00
N TYR A 325 21.32 -3.91 6.12
CA TYR A 325 20.69 -4.66 5.04
C TYR A 325 20.96 -6.14 5.25
N ASN A 326 19.94 -6.97 5.35
CA ASN A 326 20.11 -8.41 5.57
C ASN A 326 19.25 -9.23 4.60
N LYS A 327 19.78 -10.35 4.08
CA LYS A 327 19.02 -11.29 3.24
C LYS A 327 18.37 -10.64 2.02
N PHE A 328 19.15 -9.90 1.24
CA PHE A 328 18.70 -9.36 -0.04
C PHE A 328 19.03 -10.30 -1.18
N THR A 329 18.13 -10.39 -2.16
CA THR A 329 18.34 -11.17 -3.38
C THR A 329 18.09 -10.32 -4.62
N TRP A 330 18.99 -10.40 -5.60
CA TRP A 330 18.77 -9.91 -6.96
C TRP A 330 18.89 -11.06 -7.94
N VAL A 331 17.86 -11.25 -8.78
CA VAL A 331 17.81 -12.34 -9.76
C VAL A 331 17.48 -11.82 -11.15
N ASN A 332 18.28 -12.26 -12.14
CA ASN A 332 18.06 -12.00 -13.57
C ASN A 332 18.08 -10.51 -13.95
N GLU A 333 19.08 -9.79 -13.43
CA GLU A 333 19.28 -8.36 -13.66
C GLU A 333 19.93 -8.08 -15.02
N THR A 334 19.40 -7.11 -15.80
CA THR A 334 19.73 -6.99 -17.24
C THR A 334 20.71 -5.88 -17.61
N LYS A 335 20.83 -4.77 -16.85
CA LYS A 335 21.64 -3.57 -17.22
C LYS A 335 22.77 -3.23 -16.24
N THR A 336 22.50 -3.15 -14.93
CA THR A 336 23.52 -2.80 -13.91
C THR A 336 23.43 -3.72 -12.69
N ALA A 337 24.57 -4.05 -12.08
CA ALA A 337 24.59 -4.77 -10.81
C ALA A 337 24.13 -3.80 -9.71
N PRO A 338 23.72 -4.30 -8.54
CA PRO A 338 23.54 -3.43 -7.38
C PRO A 338 24.81 -2.64 -7.08
N SER A 339 24.68 -1.31 -7.20
CA SER A 339 25.61 -0.33 -6.64
C SER A 339 25.22 -0.08 -5.20
N MET A 340 26.14 -0.29 -4.27
CA MET A 340 25.95 -0.03 -2.84
C MET A 340 26.98 1.02 -2.43
N ASP A 341 26.59 2.29 -2.51
CA ASP A 341 27.48 3.43 -2.29
C ASP A 341 27.08 4.22 -1.04
N THR A 342 28.06 4.40 -0.14
CA THR A 342 27.93 5.25 1.04
C THR A 342 28.27 6.70 0.70
N TYR A 343 27.46 7.65 1.17
CA TYR A 343 27.81 9.08 1.11
C TYR A 343 28.43 9.54 2.43
N ASN A 344 27.96 9.05 3.59
CA ASN A 344 28.51 9.42 4.89
C ASN A 344 28.06 8.46 6.03
N GLY A 345 28.86 7.42 6.33
CA GLY A 345 28.68 6.55 7.51
C GLY A 345 28.83 5.04 7.26
N ALA A 346 28.74 4.26 8.35
CA ALA A 346 28.84 2.80 8.32
C ALA A 346 27.50 2.17 7.89
N ILE A 347 27.48 1.49 6.74
CA ILE A 347 26.38 0.62 6.30
C ILE A 347 26.85 -0.83 6.45
N SER A 348 25.95 -1.72 6.87
CA SER A 348 26.21 -3.16 6.91
C SER A 348 25.27 -3.94 5.99
N TYR A 349 25.82 -4.86 5.21
CA TYR A 349 25.15 -5.80 4.31
C TYR A 349 25.44 -7.25 4.68
N GLN A 350 24.45 -8.05 5.04
CA GLN A 350 24.66 -9.45 5.43
C GLN A 350 23.80 -10.40 4.59
N ASN A 351 24.33 -11.58 4.29
CA ASN A 351 23.59 -12.66 3.61
C ASN A 351 23.00 -12.21 2.26
N VAL A 352 23.75 -11.44 1.48
CA VAL A 352 23.31 -10.96 0.17
C VAL A 352 23.55 -12.02 -0.91
N LEU A 353 22.55 -12.23 -1.76
CA LEU A 353 22.62 -13.11 -2.93
C LEU A 353 22.40 -12.31 -4.22
N ILE A 354 23.32 -12.44 -5.17
CA ILE A 354 23.17 -11.90 -6.53
C ILE A 354 23.33 -13.08 -7.49
N SER A 355 22.31 -13.32 -8.32
CA SER A 355 22.28 -14.47 -9.23
C SER A 355 21.78 -14.11 -10.63
N GLY A 356 22.43 -14.69 -11.65
CA GLY A 356 22.04 -14.52 -13.05
C GLY A 356 22.23 -13.09 -13.60
N SER A 357 22.99 -12.22 -12.93
CA SER A 357 23.37 -10.92 -13.51
C SER A 357 24.38 -11.16 -14.65
N ASN A 358 24.15 -10.56 -15.82
CA ASN A 358 25.00 -10.73 -17.01
C ASN A 358 26.45 -10.20 -16.79
N GLY A 359 27.29 -10.96 -16.07
CA GLY A 359 28.73 -10.69 -15.89
C GLY A 359 29.07 -9.45 -15.05
N LEU A 360 28.19 -9.05 -14.14
CA LEU A 360 28.12 -7.68 -13.63
C LEU A 360 28.75 -7.55 -12.24
N ARG A 361 29.79 -6.70 -12.11
CA ARG A 361 30.51 -6.47 -10.85
C ARG A 361 29.62 -5.74 -9.85
N ALA A 362 29.26 -6.40 -8.74
CA ALA A 362 28.72 -5.71 -7.57
C ALA A 362 29.79 -4.75 -7.03
N TYR A 363 29.48 -3.46 -6.94
CA TYR A 363 30.38 -2.49 -6.32
C TYR A 363 30.02 -2.42 -4.84
N LEU A 364 30.62 -3.32 -4.06
CA LEU A 364 30.55 -3.35 -2.60
C LEU A 364 31.67 -2.47 -2.06
N ARG A 365 31.42 -1.18 -1.89
CA ARG A 365 32.35 -0.30 -1.19
C ARG A 365 32.07 -0.51 0.31
N TYR A 366 33.06 -1.02 1.05
CA TYR A 366 33.02 -1.35 2.50
C TYR A 366 32.36 -2.71 2.84
N PRO A 367 33.08 -3.69 3.44
CA PRO A 367 32.70 -5.08 3.36
C PRO A 367 31.69 -5.49 4.43
N SER A 368 30.76 -6.34 4.01
CA SER A 368 30.14 -7.38 4.82
C SER A 368 29.61 -8.46 3.85
N THR A 369 29.33 -9.66 4.36
CA THR A 369 29.30 -10.94 3.64
C THR A 369 28.30 -10.99 2.47
N ALA A 370 28.73 -10.58 1.28
CA ALA A 370 28.03 -10.80 0.02
C ALA A 370 28.60 -12.02 -0.70
N THR A 371 27.73 -12.91 -1.15
CA THR A 371 28.11 -14.08 -1.95
C THR A 371 27.49 -13.97 -3.33
N THR A 372 28.33 -14.07 -4.36
CA THR A 372 27.83 -14.36 -5.71
C THR A 372 27.76 -15.88 -5.83
N ALA A 373 26.58 -16.42 -6.11
CA ALA A 373 26.38 -17.86 -6.20
C ALA A 373 25.43 -18.19 -7.34
N ASN A 374 25.78 -19.21 -8.12
CA ASN A 374 24.86 -19.83 -9.08
C ASN A 374 23.92 -20.75 -8.31
N VAL A 375 22.84 -20.19 -7.79
CA VAL A 375 21.77 -20.94 -7.15
C VAL A 375 20.83 -21.49 -8.24
N SER A 376 20.48 -22.77 -8.14
CA SER A 376 19.44 -23.37 -8.99
C SER A 376 18.10 -23.25 -8.27
N TRP A 377 17.09 -22.74 -8.98
CA TRP A 377 15.71 -22.67 -8.50
C TRP A 377 14.79 -23.48 -9.40
N GLU A 378 13.77 -24.08 -8.79
CA GLU A 378 12.76 -24.89 -9.46
C GLU A 378 11.70 -24.04 -10.19
N THR A 379 12.14 -23.11 -11.04
CA THR A 379 11.25 -22.16 -11.76
C THR A 379 10.36 -22.85 -12.80
N THR A 380 10.75 -24.04 -13.25
CA THR A 380 9.89 -24.91 -14.08
C THR A 380 8.61 -25.27 -13.34
N ILE A 381 8.73 -25.66 -12.06
CA ILE A 381 7.61 -26.09 -11.21
C ILE A 381 6.87 -24.87 -10.63
N TYR A 382 7.59 -23.94 -10.02
CA TYR A 382 6.98 -22.88 -9.22
C TYR A 382 6.87 -21.52 -9.91
N GLY A 383 7.47 -21.33 -11.09
CA GLY A 383 7.58 -20.02 -11.73
C GLY A 383 8.59 -19.11 -11.00
N ASP A 384 8.45 -17.80 -11.13
CA ASP A 384 9.29 -16.81 -10.45
C ASP A 384 9.15 -16.89 -8.91
N GLY A 385 8.04 -17.44 -8.41
CA GLY A 385 7.85 -17.75 -6.99
C GLY A 385 8.92 -18.66 -6.41
N ALA A 386 9.60 -19.46 -7.25
CA ALA A 386 10.74 -20.27 -6.82
C ALA A 386 11.84 -19.43 -6.15
N TYR A 387 12.04 -18.18 -6.60
CA TYR A 387 13.04 -17.27 -6.05
C TYR A 387 12.72 -16.80 -4.62
N LEU A 388 11.46 -16.91 -4.18
CA LEU A 388 11.04 -16.54 -2.83
C LEU A 388 11.30 -17.65 -1.80
N MET A 389 11.56 -18.87 -2.27
CA MET A 389 11.87 -20.02 -1.42
C MET A 389 13.34 -20.02 -1.00
N PRO A 390 13.70 -20.70 0.10
CA PRO A 390 15.10 -20.82 0.49
C PRO A 390 15.87 -21.64 -0.57
N GLY A 391 16.54 -20.94 -1.49
CA GLY A 391 17.46 -21.54 -2.47
C GLY A 391 18.92 -21.56 -2.01
N SER A 392 19.24 -20.79 -0.96
CA SER A 392 20.58 -20.63 -0.40
C SER A 392 20.48 -20.21 1.07
N PRO A 393 21.49 -20.51 1.92
CA PRO A 393 21.59 -19.90 3.25
C PRO A 393 21.67 -18.36 3.20
N GLN A 394 22.13 -17.80 2.08
CA GLN A 394 22.12 -16.37 1.77
C GLN A 394 20.93 -15.99 0.88
N GLY A 395 20.49 -14.74 0.99
CA GLY A 395 19.39 -14.19 0.22
C GLY A 395 18.04 -14.22 0.95
N ALA A 396 17.05 -13.66 0.28
CA ALA A 396 15.69 -13.55 0.76
C ALA A 396 14.95 -14.89 0.76
N THR A 397 14.00 -15.01 1.68
CA THR A 397 12.98 -16.06 1.78
C THR A 397 11.66 -15.39 2.17
N VAL A 398 10.80 -15.10 1.18
CA VAL A 398 9.60 -14.26 1.34
C VAL A 398 8.32 -15.07 1.12
N ILE A 399 8.13 -16.08 1.98
CA ILE A 399 6.96 -16.98 1.92
C ILE A 399 6.01 -16.85 3.12
N TYR A 400 6.45 -16.22 4.22
CA TYR A 400 5.65 -15.94 5.40
C TYR A 400 5.53 -14.44 5.68
N ARG A 401 4.48 -14.05 6.39
CA ARG A 401 4.16 -12.64 6.68
C ARG A 401 5.03 -12.10 7.81
N TYR A 402 5.55 -10.90 7.64
CA TYR A 402 5.91 -10.02 8.74
C TYR A 402 4.67 -9.35 9.33
N GLN A 403 4.68 -9.13 10.64
CA GLN A 403 3.68 -8.37 11.37
C GLN A 403 4.41 -7.49 12.38
N ASP A 404 4.31 -6.18 12.20
CA ASP A 404 4.96 -5.18 13.06
C ASP A 404 6.48 -5.40 13.17
N GLY A 405 7.09 -5.81 12.06
CA GLY A 405 8.53 -6.12 11.95
C GLY A 405 8.96 -7.48 12.47
N ILE A 406 8.02 -8.36 12.84
CA ILE A 406 8.30 -9.72 13.31
C ILE A 406 7.86 -10.72 12.24
N LEU A 407 8.77 -11.59 11.79
CA LEU A 407 8.42 -12.70 10.89
C LEU A 407 7.53 -13.71 11.63
N THR A 408 6.40 -14.04 11.05
CA THR A 408 5.43 -15.00 11.59
C THR A 408 5.49 -16.34 10.86
N ASN A 409 4.72 -17.33 11.33
CA ASN A 409 4.50 -18.59 10.60
C ASN A 409 3.24 -18.54 9.70
N VAL A 410 2.64 -17.35 9.49
CA VAL A 410 1.45 -17.20 8.66
C VAL A 410 1.85 -17.11 7.19
N PRO A 411 1.33 -17.99 6.30
CA PRO A 411 1.62 -17.93 4.86
C PRO A 411 1.34 -16.56 4.25
N LEU A 412 2.29 -16.02 3.49
CA LEU A 412 2.09 -14.81 2.69
C LEU A 412 1.26 -15.08 1.43
N TRP A 413 1.37 -16.30 0.87
CA TRP A 413 0.73 -16.71 -0.37
C TRP A 413 -0.36 -17.78 -0.12
N PRO A 414 -1.49 -17.75 -0.85
CA PRO A 414 -1.86 -16.77 -1.85
C PRO A 414 -2.06 -15.37 -1.25
N TRP A 415 -1.89 -14.35 -2.10
CA TRP A 415 -1.94 -12.96 -1.69
C TRP A 415 -3.31 -12.60 -1.07
N PRO A 416 -3.38 -11.88 0.07
CA PRO A 416 -4.67 -11.61 0.74
C PRO A 416 -5.71 -10.84 -0.09
N MET A 417 -5.25 -9.99 -1.01
CA MET A 417 -6.10 -9.21 -1.91
C MET A 417 -6.22 -9.83 -3.31
N GLU A 418 -5.85 -11.10 -3.50
CA GLU A 418 -5.75 -11.76 -4.80
C GLU A 418 -7.03 -11.64 -5.64
N GLU A 419 -8.17 -12.14 -5.12
CA GLU A 419 -9.44 -12.12 -5.85
C GLU A 419 -9.87 -10.70 -6.23
N ARG A 420 -9.61 -9.74 -5.34
CA ARG A 420 -9.96 -8.34 -5.51
C ARG A 420 -9.15 -7.71 -6.63
N ILE A 421 -7.84 -7.91 -6.62
CA ILE A 421 -6.92 -7.36 -7.63
C ILE A 421 -7.19 -7.98 -9.00
N VAL A 422 -7.47 -9.29 -9.07
CA VAL A 422 -7.87 -9.94 -10.33
C VAL A 422 -9.16 -9.35 -10.87
N PHE A 423 -10.17 -9.14 -10.03
CA PHE A 423 -11.44 -8.55 -10.44
C PHE A 423 -11.29 -7.12 -10.97
N GLU A 424 -10.47 -6.29 -10.33
CA GLU A 424 -10.37 -4.86 -10.65
C GLU A 424 -9.38 -4.53 -11.77
N ALA A 425 -8.25 -5.24 -11.81
CA ALA A 425 -7.12 -4.93 -12.68
C ALA A 425 -6.80 -6.04 -13.69
N GLY A 426 -7.44 -7.20 -13.60
CA GLY A 426 -7.20 -8.33 -14.51
C GLY A 426 -5.82 -8.97 -14.37
N ILE A 427 -5.11 -8.67 -13.28
CA ILE A 427 -3.77 -9.17 -12.99
C ILE A 427 -3.75 -9.90 -11.65
N SER A 428 -2.79 -10.81 -11.51
CA SER A 428 -2.60 -11.60 -10.29
C SER A 428 -1.30 -11.22 -9.60
N VAL A 429 -1.33 -11.11 -8.27
CA VAL A 429 -0.10 -10.98 -7.47
C VAL A 429 0.52 -12.37 -7.29
N THR A 430 -0.33 -13.38 -7.08
CA THR A 430 0.07 -14.75 -6.78
C THR A 430 0.44 -15.53 -8.02
N TRP A 431 -0.44 -15.63 -9.02
CA TRP A 431 -0.41 -16.63 -10.07
C TRP A 431 0.22 -16.14 -11.38
N ALA A 432 1.22 -16.87 -11.84
CA ALA A 432 1.99 -16.56 -13.05
C ALA A 432 1.15 -16.46 -14.33
N THR A 433 0.04 -17.20 -14.42
CA THR A 433 -0.88 -17.17 -15.57
C THR A 433 -1.41 -15.76 -15.86
N ASN A 434 -1.59 -14.93 -14.83
CA ASN A 434 -2.08 -13.56 -14.94
C ASN A 434 -1.03 -12.53 -14.47
N GLY A 435 0.26 -12.83 -14.61
CA GLY A 435 1.36 -11.91 -14.34
C GLY A 435 2.05 -12.06 -12.98
N GLY A 436 1.50 -12.85 -12.06
CA GLY A 436 2.04 -13.10 -10.73
C GLY A 436 3.29 -13.98 -10.72
N LEU A 437 3.64 -14.52 -9.55
CA LEU A 437 4.93 -15.21 -9.34
C LEU A 437 4.83 -16.74 -9.44
N TRP A 438 3.78 -17.31 -8.89
CA TRP A 438 3.63 -18.74 -8.63
C TRP A 438 2.90 -19.47 -9.75
N LYS A 439 3.42 -20.60 -10.19
CA LYS A 439 2.65 -21.59 -10.98
C LYS A 439 1.85 -22.53 -10.09
N THR A 440 2.35 -22.79 -8.87
CA THR A 440 1.71 -23.62 -7.85
C THR A 440 2.23 -23.23 -6.46
N LEU A 441 1.41 -23.43 -5.42
CA LEU A 441 1.84 -23.34 -4.02
C LEU A 441 2.01 -24.73 -3.36
N ASN A 442 1.79 -25.80 -4.12
CA ASN A 442 1.94 -27.17 -3.61
C ASN A 442 3.40 -27.43 -3.24
N GLY A 443 3.66 -27.75 -1.97
CA GLY A 443 5.03 -27.99 -1.49
C GLY A 443 5.79 -26.75 -1.02
N VAL A 444 5.19 -25.55 -1.11
CA VAL A 444 5.82 -24.31 -0.61
C VAL A 444 5.80 -24.25 0.92
N TYR A 445 4.71 -24.73 1.53
CA TYR A 445 4.52 -24.71 2.98
C TYR A 445 4.64 -26.14 3.55
N THR A 446 5.50 -26.33 4.55
CA THR A 446 5.77 -27.64 5.18
C THR A 446 4.56 -28.25 5.89
N ASN A 447 3.51 -27.45 6.14
CA ASN A 447 2.22 -27.89 6.68
C ASN A 447 1.06 -27.76 5.66
N GLY A 448 1.38 -27.68 4.37
CA GLY A 448 0.43 -27.41 3.29
C GLY A 448 -0.15 -25.99 3.35
N PRO A 449 -0.56 -25.39 2.22
CA PRO A 449 -1.45 -24.24 2.30
C PRO A 449 -2.71 -24.68 3.06
N VAL A 450 -3.27 -23.80 3.89
CA VAL A 450 -4.66 -23.95 4.36
C VAL A 450 -5.49 -24.11 3.09
N LYS A 451 -5.89 -25.35 2.79
CA LYS A 451 -6.94 -25.60 1.81
C LYS A 451 -8.12 -24.79 2.34
N PHE A 452 -8.56 -23.75 1.62
CA PHE A 452 -9.91 -23.26 1.84
C PHE A 452 -10.79 -24.49 1.79
N GLY A 453 -11.35 -24.85 2.94
CA GLY A 453 -12.10 -26.07 3.07
C GLY A 453 -13.27 -25.97 2.11
N ILE A 454 -13.74 -27.11 1.60
CA ILE A 454 -15.03 -27.19 0.89
C ILE A 454 -16.16 -26.55 1.73
N SER A 455 -15.98 -26.39 3.05
CA SER A 455 -16.82 -25.59 3.94
C SER A 455 -16.97 -24.12 3.52
N ASP A 456 -15.90 -23.47 3.06
CA ASP A 456 -15.88 -22.04 2.72
C ASP A 456 -16.52 -21.80 1.34
N LEU A 457 -16.29 -22.72 0.40
CA LEU A 457 -16.99 -22.77 -0.88
C LEU A 457 -18.48 -23.09 -0.72
N ARG A 458 -18.87 -23.93 0.26
CA ARG A 458 -20.27 -24.16 0.59
C ARG A 458 -20.93 -22.95 1.24
N GLN A 459 -20.21 -22.18 2.07
CA GLN A 459 -20.74 -20.91 2.59
C GLN A 459 -20.89 -19.86 1.49
N LEU A 460 -19.95 -19.79 0.54
CA LEU A 460 -20.03 -18.93 -0.63
C LEU A 460 -21.20 -19.33 -1.55
N LEU A 461 -21.42 -20.63 -1.79
CA LEU A 461 -22.58 -21.12 -2.56
C LEU A 461 -23.92 -20.91 -1.83
N LEU A 462 -23.95 -20.99 -0.50
CA LEU A 462 -25.15 -20.68 0.29
C LEU A 462 -25.45 -19.17 0.29
N GLN A 463 -24.42 -18.31 0.26
CA GLN A 463 -24.57 -16.85 0.13
C GLN A 463 -24.97 -16.41 -1.28
N LEU A 464 -24.61 -17.18 -2.31
CA LEU A 464 -25.04 -16.97 -3.70
C LEU A 464 -26.43 -17.58 -4.01
N GLY A 465 -27.15 -18.03 -2.99
CA GLY A 465 -28.56 -18.38 -3.11
C GLY A 465 -29.35 -17.19 -3.66
N THR A 466 -29.83 -17.34 -4.90
CA THR A 466 -30.66 -16.42 -5.71
C THR A 466 -29.94 -15.45 -6.66
N ALA A 467 -29.05 -15.93 -7.53
CA ALA A 467 -28.96 -15.35 -8.88
C ALA A 467 -28.50 -16.40 -9.89
N SER A 468 -29.45 -16.93 -10.65
CA SER A 468 -29.21 -17.64 -11.90
C SER A 468 -28.50 -16.72 -12.88
N ASN A 469 -27.19 -16.92 -13.07
CA ASN A 469 -26.48 -16.86 -14.35
C ASN A 469 -25.07 -17.46 -14.19
N ILE A 470 -24.91 -18.62 -14.81
CA ILE A 470 -23.76 -19.51 -14.79
C ILE A 470 -22.62 -18.89 -15.60
N PHE A 471 -21.44 -18.70 -14.99
CA PHE A 471 -20.17 -18.66 -15.70
C PHE A 471 -19.58 -20.07 -15.67
N GLU A 472 -19.49 -20.72 -16.83
CA GLU A 472 -18.89 -22.05 -16.99
C GLU A 472 -17.37 -21.98 -16.74
N TYR A 473 -16.92 -22.55 -15.62
CA TYR A 473 -15.52 -22.96 -15.43
C TYR A 473 -15.33 -24.38 -15.98
N ASN A 474 -15.37 -24.52 -17.31
CA ASN A 474 -14.98 -25.76 -17.96
C ASN A 474 -13.45 -25.83 -18.04
N ASN A 475 -12.82 -26.52 -17.07
CA ASN A 475 -11.65 -27.41 -17.23
C ASN A 475 -10.93 -27.67 -15.90
N LEU A 476 -11.61 -28.30 -14.95
CA LEU A 476 -10.92 -28.98 -13.85
C LEU A 476 -11.20 -30.49 -13.96
N VAL A 477 -10.32 -31.17 -14.70
CA VAL A 477 -10.24 -32.63 -14.67
C VAL A 477 -9.59 -33.00 -13.35
N VAL A 478 -10.40 -33.46 -12.40
CA VAL A 478 -9.94 -34.12 -11.17
C VAL A 478 -9.84 -35.60 -11.48
N ASN A 479 -8.63 -36.15 -11.51
CA ASN A 479 -8.42 -37.59 -11.40
C ASN A 479 -8.20 -37.95 -9.93
N TYR A 480 -8.89 -39.00 -9.50
CA TYR A 480 -9.03 -39.51 -8.13
C TYR A 480 -7.73 -39.88 -7.44
#